data_AF-A0A2H6EPT4-F1
#
_entry.id   AF-A0A2H6EPT4-F1
#
_cell.length_a   1.000
_cell.length_b   1.000
_cell.length_c   1.000
_cell.angle_alpha   90.00
_cell.angle_beta   90.00
_cell.angle_gamma   90.00
#
_symmetry.space_group_name_H-M   'P 1'
#
loop_
_entity.id
_entity.type
_entity.pdbx_description
1 polymer ?
#
loop_
_entity_poly.entity_id
_entity_poly.type
_entity_poly.pdbx_seq_one_letter_code
_entity_poly.pdbx_strand_id
1 'polypeptide(L)' 'MGITFFLWMKGLQLSSDRAKTSTLAYLSPFISLIFIAIILKENILPSSILGLVFIIGGILYQHLGINKKLNIRNS' A
#
# COMPACT_ATOMS: atom_id res chain seq x y z
N MET A 1 12.57 0.58 12.89
CA MET A 1 12.21 1.73 12.02
C MET A 1 13.26 2.82 12.16
N GLY A 2 14.45 2.60 11.58
CA GLY A 2 15.56 3.56 11.67
C GLY A 2 15.84 4.14 10.28
N ILE A 3 16.74 3.48 9.56
CA ILE A 3 17.18 3.95 8.24
C ILE A 3 16.09 3.89 7.17
N THR A 4 15.24 2.85 7.16
CA THR A 4 14.22 2.63 6.12
C THR A 4 13.13 3.71 6.16
N PHE A 5 12.71 4.11 7.35
CA PHE A 5 11.73 5.19 7.53
C PHE A 5 12.32 6.55 7.14
N PHE A 6 13.58 6.80 7.49
CA PHE A 6 14.28 8.01 7.07
C PHE A 6 14.42 8.10 5.54
N LEU A 7 14.81 7.00 4.89
CA LEU A 7 14.88 6.91 3.41
C LEU A 7 13.50 7.10 2.77
N TRP A 8 12.46 6.49 3.34
CA TRP A 8 11.07 6.68 2.89
C TRP A 8 10.63 8.14 2.98
N MET A 9 10.84 8.79 4.13
CA MET A 9 10.53 10.21 4.31
C MET A 9 11.29 11.10 3.32
N LYS A 10 12.58 10.83 3.12
CA LYS A 10 13.40 11.57 2.15
C LYS A 10 12.88 11.40 0.72
N GLY A 11 12.48 10.18 0.35
CA GLY A 11 11.85 9.88 -0.94
C GLY A 11 10.50 10.59 -1.13
N LEU A 12 9.67 10.66 -0.09
CA LEU A 12 8.42 11.41 -0.11
C LEU A 12 8.65 12.93 -0.22
N GLN A 13 9.72 13.46 0.37
CA GLN A 13 10.06 14.89 0.26
C GLN A 13 10.56 15.28 -1.13
N LEU A 14 11.27 14.37 -1.81
CA LEU A 14 11.78 14.55 -3.17
C LEU A 14 10.73 14.28 -4.26
N SER A 15 9.65 13.58 -3.90
CA SER A 15 8.56 13.26 -4.81
C SER A 15 7.65 14.46 -5.07
N SER A 16 7.39 14.74 -6.34
CA SER A 16 6.41 15.76 -6.77
C SER A 16 4.97 15.42 -6.38
N ASP A 17 4.65 14.14 -6.17
CA ASP A 17 3.32 13.66 -5.79
C ASP A 17 3.42 12.61 -4.67
N ARG A 18 3.33 13.11 -3.43
CA ARG A 18 3.39 12.26 -2.22
C ARG A 18 2.26 11.24 -2.17
N ALA A 19 1.10 11.53 -2.77
CA ALA A 19 -0.02 10.60 -2.77
C ALA A 19 0.28 9.39 -3.67
N LYS A 20 0.80 9.62 -4.89
CA LYS A 20 1.27 8.54 -5.77
C LYS A 20 2.40 7.73 -5.14
N THR A 21 3.39 8.38 -4.53
CA THR A 21 4.50 7.66 -3.90
C THR A 21 4.04 6.82 -2.72
N SER A 22 3.04 7.29 -1.96
CA SER A 22 2.47 6.51 -0.85
C SER A 22 1.71 5.27 -1.33
N THR A 23 1.11 5.32 -2.53
CA THR A 23 0.47 4.14 -3.15
C THR A 23 1.45 3.00 -3.39
N LEU A 24 2.75 3.26 -3.61
CA LEU A 24 3.76 2.21 -3.76
C LEU A 24 3.91 1.35 -2.48
N ALA A 25 3.60 1.89 -1.31
CA ALA A 25 3.63 1.11 -0.07
C ALA A 25 2.63 -0.06 -0.11
N TYR A 26 1.51 0.09 -0.83
CA TYR A 26 0.54 -0.99 -1.02
C TYR A 26 1.06 -2.13 -1.91
N LEU A 27 2.18 -1.95 -2.60
CA LEU A 27 2.84 -3.02 -3.34
C LEU A 27 3.59 -3.97 -2.39
N SER A 28 3.95 -3.54 -1.18
CA SER A 28 4.65 -4.33 -0.16
C SER A 28 4.10 -5.76 0.04
N PRO A 29 2.78 -6.00 0.24
CA PRO A 29 2.24 -7.35 0.38
C PRO A 29 2.46 -8.24 -0.86
N PHE A 30 2.45 -7.67 -2.08
CA PHE A 30 2.74 -8.43 -3.30
C PHE A 30 4.22 -8.82 -3.40
N ILE A 31 5.11 -7.85 -3.18
CA ILE A 31 6.56 -8.10 -3.16
C ILE A 31 6.89 -9.14 -2.08
N SER A 32 6.24 -9.08 -0.92
CA SER A 32 6.40 -10.05 0.16
C SER A 32 6.07 -11.47 -0.30
N LEU A 33 4.93 -11.68 -0.98
CA LEU A 33 4.55 -13.00 -1.50
C LEU A 33 5.54 -13.54 -2.55
N ILE A 34 6.05 -12.67 -3.43
CA ILE A 34 7.08 -13.05 -4.40
C ILE A 34 8.36 -13.50 -3.68
N PHE A 35 8.80 -12.77 -2.65
CA PHE A 35 9.96 -13.17 -1.86
C PHE A 35 9.74 -14.49 -1.12
N ILE A 36 8.56 -14.71 -0.55
CA ILE A 36 8.23 -15.97 0.11
C ILE A 36 8.27 -17.14 -0.89
N ALA A 37 7.70 -16.96 -2.09
CA ALA A 37 7.72 -18.00 -3.13
C ALA A 37 9.13 -18.31 -3.65
N ILE A 38 9.98 -17.28 -3.84
CA ILE A 38 11.29 -17.45 -4.47
C ILE A 38 12.37 -17.83 -3.44
N ILE A 39 12.43 -17.13 -2.30
CA ILE A 39 13.49 -17.31 -1.30
C ILE A 39 13.14 -18.44 -0.34
N LEU A 40 11.93 -18.42 0.23
CA LEU A 40 11.53 -19.42 1.22
C LEU A 40 11.03 -20.72 0.56
N LYS A 41 10.63 -20.67 -0.72
CA LYS A 41 10.04 -21.80 -1.47
C LYS A 41 8.84 -22.43 -0.76
N GLU A 42 8.13 -21.64 0.02
CA GLU A 42 6.94 -22.11 0.72
C GLU A 42 5.73 -22.16 -0.21
N ASN A 43 4.87 -23.14 0.04
CA ASN A 43 3.60 -23.25 -0.67
C ASN A 43 2.69 -22.11 -0.23
N ILE A 44 2.38 -21.20 -1.16
CA ILE A 44 1.46 -20.10 -0.90
C ILE A 44 0.05 -20.67 -0.70
N LEU A 45 -0.45 -20.56 0.53
CA LEU A 45 -1.79 -20.99 0.88
C LEU A 45 -2.84 -20.11 0.16
N PRO A 46 -3.99 -20.68 -0.25
CA PRO A 46 -5.09 -19.91 -0.84
C PRO A 46 -5.59 -18.76 0.06
N SER A 47 -5.45 -18.90 1.39
CA SER A 47 -5.75 -17.86 2.37
C SER A 47 -4.91 -16.59 2.17
N SER A 48 -3.66 -16.71 1.71
CA SER A 48 -2.79 -15.56 1.42
C SER A 48 -3.27 -14.80 0.19
N ILE A 49 -3.75 -15.52 -0.83
CA ILE A 49 -4.34 -14.94 -2.04
C ILE A 49 -5.66 -14.24 -1.68
N LEU A 50 -6.51 -14.86 -0.87
CA LEU A 50 -7.76 -14.25 -0.39
C LEU A 50 -7.48 -12.99 0.44
N GLY A 51 -6.49 -13.01 1.33
CA GLY A 51 -6.06 -11.84 2.09
C GLY A 51 -5.57 -10.70 1.18
N LEU A 52 -4.80 -11.04 0.14
CA LEU A 52 -4.34 -10.08 -0.87
C LEU A 52 -5.52 -9.44 -1.63
N VAL A 53 -6.50 -10.25 -2.06
CA VAL A 53 -7.72 -9.75 -2.71
C VAL A 53 -8.50 -8.82 -1.78
N PHE A 54 -8.60 -9.16 -0.50
CA PHE A 54 -9.25 -8.30 0.51
C PHE A 54 -8.53 -6.95 0.68
N ILE A 55 -7.20 -6.95 0.74
CA ILE A 55 -6.39 -5.71 0.85
C ILE A 55 -6.57 -4.85 -0.40
N ILE A 56 -6.45 -5.44 -1.59
CA ILE A 56 -6.65 -4.73 -2.87
C ILE A 56 -8.08 -4.17 -2.96
N GLY A 57 -9.07 -4.98 -2.60
CA GLY A 57 -10.48 -4.58 -2.56
C GLY A 57 -10.71 -3.41 -1.61
N GLY A 58 -10.11 -3.42 -0.42
CA GLY A 58 -10.16 -2.31 0.54
C GLY A 58 -9.49 -1.03 0.02
N ILE A 59 -8.35 -1.14 -0.66
CA ILE A 59 -7.66 0.01 -1.28
C ILE A 59 -8.49 0.58 -2.43
N LEU A 60 -9.00 -0.27 -3.33
CA LEU A 60 -9.90 0.16 -4.41
C LEU A 60 -11.15 0.83 -3.84
N TYR A 61 -11.75 0.26 -2.80
CA TYR A 61 -12.89 0.86 -2.12
C TYR A 61 -12.55 2.25 -1.56
N GLN A 62 -11.40 2.40 -0.89
CA GLN A 62 -10.93 3.70 -0.37
C GLN A 62 -10.63 4.70 -1.49
N HIS A 63 -10.11 4.23 -2.63
CA HIS A 63 -9.71 5.09 -3.75
C HIS A 63 -10.91 5.50 -4.63
N LEU A 64 -11.88 4.60 -4.85
CA LEU A 64 -13.10 4.84 -5.61
C LEU A 64 -14.23 5.47 -4.78
N GLY A 65 -14.25 5.24 -3.46
CA GLY A 65 -15.37 5.61 -2.58
C GLY A 65 -14.91 6.30 -1.30
N ILE A 66 -15.34 7.56 -1.15
CA ILE A 66 -15.26 8.40 0.06
C ILE A 66 -13.92 9.12 0.29
N ASN A 67 -13.47 9.86 -0.73
CA ASN A 67 -13.18 11.28 -0.47
C ASN A 67 -14.51 12.04 -0.48
N LYS A 68 -15.40 11.72 0.47
CA LYS A 68 -16.43 12.68 0.88
C LYS A 68 -15.65 13.71 1.66
N LYS A 69 -15.01 14.61 0.92
CA LYS A 69 -14.69 15.95 1.38
C LYS A 69 -16.04 16.48 1.84
N LEU A 70 -16.34 16.29 3.11
CA LEU A 70 -17.38 17.02 3.81
C LEU A 70 -16.95 18.47 3.65
N ASN A 71 -17.46 19.08 2.58
CA ASN A 71 -17.45 20.50 2.36
C ASN A 71 -18.46 21.12 3.35
N ILE A 72 -18.23 20.90 4.64
CA ILE A 72 -18.74 21.75 5.70
C ILE A 72 -17.61 22.74 5.98
N ARG A 73 -17.33 23.59 4.99
CA ARG A 73 -16.65 24.85 5.24
C ARG A 73 -17.71 25.92 5.12
N ASN A 74 -18.16 26.37 6.29
CA ASN A 74 -18.67 27.70 6.58
C ASN A 74 -18.65 28.66 5.39
N SER A 75 -19.82 29.01 4.89
CA SER A 75 -20.22 30.41 4.69
C SER A 75 -21.74 30.52 4.64
#